data_AF-A0A4U3BB44-F1
#
_entry.id   AF-A0A4U3BB44-F1
#
_cell.length_a   1.000
_cell.length_b   1.000
_cell.length_c   1.000
_cell.angle_alpha   90.00
_cell.angle_beta   90.00
_cell.angle_gamma   90.00
#
_symmetry.space_group_name_H-M   'P 1'
#
loop_
_entity.id
_entity.type
_entity.pdbx_description
1 polymer ?
#
loop_
_entity_poly.entity_id
_entity_poly.type
_entity_poly.pdbx_seq_one_letter_code
_entity_poly.pdbx_strand_id
1 'polypeptide(L)'
;MKKTASTLLSMALVFSSFGALSAHAESLQKEKQFSPQLKTTIEQWGENKIAQHVETKTTKEISVIVELQHAPLAAQSNIQHAPDLQNSNAQSYHAELKKAQEDTTKKIKEKAPGAKIKEVYNTLFSGFSISVPGDQITALASLPEVKAIYPNLIYKLHETSKSTTNEEAPNIGGPTISAPEAWNLKDPSGKPLDGKGMKVAIIDSGVDYTHPDLQANYIGGYDTVDEDNDPMDGNVHGTHVAGIIAGNGKIKGVAPNASILAYRVMNDGGTGTTEDIIQGIERAIQDGADVLNLSLGQDLNVPDQPVTLTLERAAKLGVTAVVSNGNDGPKPWSVDAPGNASSVISVGASTVSIPFPTFQVAGSSKTYQGLPLSKSDFPIGNDSPL
;
A
#
# COMPACT_ATOMS: atom_id res chain seq x y z
N MET A 1 -38.20 -13.67 46.17
CA MET A 1 -37.48 -14.62 45.28
C MET A 1 -37.71 -14.10 43.85
N LYS A 2 -36.79 -13.36 43.22
CA LYS A 2 -35.67 -13.82 42.35
C LYS A 2 -36.18 -14.88 41.34
N LYS A 3 -36.16 -14.74 40.01
CA LYS A 3 -35.07 -14.32 39.09
C LYS A 3 -35.66 -14.26 37.65
N THR A 4 -35.47 -13.17 36.89
CA THR A 4 -34.56 -12.97 35.72
C THR A 4 -35.01 -13.47 34.34
N ALA A 5 -35.19 -12.49 33.44
CA ALA A 5 -34.70 -12.34 32.06
C ALA A 5 -34.12 -13.55 31.31
N SER A 6 -34.52 -13.71 30.04
CA SER A 6 -33.63 -13.66 28.86
C SER A 6 -34.37 -14.08 27.60
N THR A 7 -34.53 -13.16 26.64
CA THR A 7 -34.73 -13.51 25.22
C THR A 7 -34.10 -12.41 24.37
N LEU A 8 -32.97 -12.68 23.73
CA LEU A 8 -32.81 -12.64 22.28
C LEU A 8 -31.33 -12.68 21.91
N LEU A 9 -30.95 -13.88 21.49
CA LEU A 9 -29.75 -14.29 20.80
C LEU A 9 -30.02 -14.12 19.30
N SER A 10 -29.26 -13.33 18.55
CA SER A 10 -29.05 -13.55 17.10
C SER A 10 -27.92 -12.69 16.54
N MET A 11 -26.80 -13.33 16.21
CA MET A 11 -26.10 -13.29 14.92
C MET A 11 -24.64 -13.73 15.12
N ALA A 12 -24.36 -14.98 14.79
CA ALA A 12 -23.01 -15.47 14.54
C ALA A 12 -23.06 -16.42 13.33
N LEU A 13 -22.43 -15.95 12.25
CA LEU A 13 -21.60 -16.69 11.28
C LEU A 13 -22.08 -18.04 10.75
N VAL A 14 -22.34 -18.07 9.43
CA VAL A 14 -22.25 -19.27 8.60
C VAL A 14 -20.93 -19.22 7.82
N PHE A 15 -19.99 -20.11 8.15
CA PHE A 15 -18.95 -20.59 7.24
C PHE A 15 -18.78 -22.10 7.47
N SER A 16 -19.23 -22.88 6.50
CA SER A 16 -18.81 -24.25 6.20
C SER A 16 -17.78 -24.13 5.06
N SER A 17 -16.66 -24.85 4.96
CA SER A 17 -16.42 -26.25 5.29
C SER A 17 -14.95 -26.66 5.04
N PHE A 18 -14.56 -27.77 5.68
CA PHE A 18 -13.44 -28.71 5.41
C PHE A 18 -12.05 -28.46 6.04
N GLY A 19 -11.82 -29.14 7.18
CA GLY A 19 -11.05 -30.39 7.15
C GLY A 19 -9.61 -30.38 7.65
N ALA A 20 -8.93 -29.23 7.69
CA ALA A 20 -7.55 -29.11 8.19
C ALA A 20 -7.43 -28.27 9.48
N LEU A 21 -8.53 -28.20 10.26
CA LEU A 21 -8.75 -27.18 11.29
C LEU A 21 -8.66 -27.67 12.74
N SER A 22 -8.22 -28.91 13.04
CA SER A 22 -8.24 -29.38 14.44
C SER A 22 -7.09 -28.83 15.29
N ALA A 23 -5.88 -28.68 14.75
CA ALA A 23 -4.76 -28.08 15.48
C ALA A 23 -4.79 -26.54 15.49
N HIS A 24 -5.39 -25.92 14.46
CA HIS A 24 -5.58 -24.47 14.36
C HIS A 24 -6.78 -23.98 15.21
N ALA A 25 -7.81 -24.81 15.39
CA ALA A 25 -8.95 -24.44 16.24
C ALA A 25 -8.59 -24.39 17.74
N GLU A 26 -7.65 -25.22 18.21
CA GLU A 26 -7.18 -25.16 19.61
C GLU A 26 -6.33 -23.91 19.89
N SER A 27 -5.52 -23.44 18.93
CA SER A 27 -4.80 -22.17 19.06
C SER A 27 -5.76 -20.97 19.00
N LEU A 28 -6.76 -21.00 18.11
CA LEU A 28 -7.77 -19.96 17.98
C LEU A 28 -8.75 -19.89 19.17
N GLN A 29 -9.03 -21.02 19.84
CA GLN A 29 -9.84 -21.01 21.07
C GLN A 29 -9.10 -20.41 22.27
N LYS A 30 -7.76 -20.53 22.32
CA LYS A 30 -6.93 -19.80 23.30
C LYS A 30 -6.81 -18.31 23.00
N GLU A 31 -6.95 -17.88 21.74
CA GLU A 31 -6.91 -16.47 21.33
C GLU A 31 -8.16 -15.66 21.66
N LYS A 32 -9.28 -16.28 22.07
CA LYS A 32 -10.51 -15.55 22.46
C LYS A 32 -10.45 -14.91 23.86
N GLN A 33 -9.35 -15.02 24.58
CA GLN A 33 -9.09 -14.23 25.77
C GLN A 33 -8.01 -13.19 25.46
N PHE A 34 -8.43 -12.03 24.94
CA PHE A 34 -7.61 -10.83 25.02
C PHE A 34 -7.09 -10.68 26.46
N SER A 35 -5.78 -10.45 26.61
CA SER A 35 -5.20 -10.23 27.93
C SER A 35 -5.94 -9.08 28.62
N PRO A 36 -6.07 -9.08 29.96
CA PRO A 36 -6.68 -7.96 30.67
C PRO A 36 -6.07 -6.61 30.26
N GLN A 37 -4.77 -6.59 29.96
CA GLN A 37 -4.05 -5.43 29.44
C GLN A 37 -4.59 -5.00 28.08
N LEU A 38 -4.74 -5.93 27.12
CA LEU A 38 -5.28 -5.62 25.79
C LEU A 38 -6.72 -5.11 25.88
N LYS A 39 -7.55 -5.68 26.78
CA LYS A 39 -8.91 -5.19 27.03
C LYS A 39 -8.92 -3.77 27.57
N THR A 40 -8.13 -3.50 28.61
CA THR A 40 -8.00 -2.15 29.17
C THR A 40 -7.45 -1.16 28.15
N THR A 41 -6.52 -1.57 27.30
CA THR A 41 -6.00 -0.75 26.20
C THR A 41 -7.08 -0.45 25.15
N ILE A 42 -7.88 -1.44 24.76
CA ILE A 42 -8.99 -1.25 23.81
C ILE A 42 -10.09 -0.35 24.40
N GLU A 43 -10.43 -0.55 25.68
CA GLU A 43 -11.39 0.28 26.41
C GLU A 43 -10.90 1.74 26.56
N GLN A 44 -9.63 1.94 26.95
CA GLN A 44 -9.01 3.26 27.04
C GLN A 44 -8.90 3.96 25.67
N TRP A 45 -8.65 3.22 24.60
CA TRP A 45 -8.65 3.77 23.25
C TRP A 45 -10.06 4.18 22.82
N GLY A 46 -11.06 3.33 23.08
CA GLY A 46 -12.47 3.61 22.79
C GLY A 46 -13.03 4.83 23.51
N GLU A 47 -12.54 5.13 24.72
CA GLU A 47 -12.97 6.32 25.48
C GLU A 47 -12.21 7.60 25.09
N ASN A 48 -10.90 7.50 24.79
CA ASN A 48 -10.07 8.69 24.53
C ASN A 48 -9.95 9.07 23.05
N LYS A 49 -10.36 8.19 22.13
CA LYS A 49 -10.26 8.36 20.65
C LYS A 49 -8.84 8.59 20.12
N ILE A 50 -7.80 8.54 20.96
CA ILE A 50 -6.43 8.85 20.60
C ILE A 50 -5.65 7.54 20.52
N ALA A 51 -5.14 7.22 19.34
CA ALA A 51 -4.34 6.04 19.10
C ALA A 51 -3.04 6.04 19.93
N GLN A 52 -2.48 4.85 20.11
CA GLN A 52 -1.16 4.72 20.70
C GLN A 52 -0.12 5.48 19.86
N HIS A 53 0.97 5.92 20.51
CA HIS A 53 2.07 6.68 19.89
C HIS A 53 1.73 8.11 19.45
N VAL A 54 0.54 8.63 19.77
CA VAL A 54 0.24 10.06 19.66
C VAL A 54 0.73 10.79 20.92
N GLU A 55 1.64 11.76 20.76
CA GLU A 55 2.20 12.52 21.88
C GLU A 55 1.25 13.65 22.34
N THR A 56 0.58 13.48 23.48
CA THR A 56 -0.46 14.42 23.97
C THR A 56 -0.01 15.43 25.03
N LYS A 57 1.27 15.40 25.43
CA LYS A 57 1.80 16.21 26.55
C LYS A 57 2.86 17.23 26.13
N THR A 58 3.21 17.25 24.85
CA THR A 58 4.25 18.13 24.30
C THR A 58 3.64 19.43 23.81
N THR A 59 4.32 20.55 24.00
CA THR A 59 3.93 21.85 23.40
C THR A 59 4.44 21.99 21.96
N LYS A 60 5.23 21.02 21.48
CA LYS A 60 5.71 21.00 20.09
C LYS A 60 4.56 20.69 19.14
N GLU A 61 4.61 21.28 17.96
CA GLU A 61 3.73 20.91 16.85
C GLU A 61 4.05 19.47 16.42
N ILE A 62 3.04 18.63 16.33
CA ILE A 62 3.12 17.27 15.77
C ILE A 62 2.06 17.09 14.69
N SER A 63 2.30 16.18 13.75
CA SER A 63 1.36 15.85 12.68
C SER A 63 0.51 14.64 13.07
N VAL A 64 -0.81 14.75 12.93
CA VAL A 64 -1.78 13.69 13.23
C VAL A 64 -2.82 13.57 12.13
N ILE A 65 -3.36 12.36 11.97
CA ILE A 65 -4.50 12.08 11.10
C ILE A 65 -5.76 11.97 11.94
N VAL A 66 -6.75 12.82 11.66
CA VAL A 66 -8.03 12.86 12.38
C VAL A 66 -9.10 12.19 11.53
N GLU A 67 -9.67 11.08 12.00
CA GLU A 67 -10.85 10.45 11.39
C GLU A 67 -12.12 11.07 11.95
N LEU A 68 -13.09 11.33 11.09
CA LEU A 68 -14.40 11.85 11.45
C LEU A 68 -15.44 10.73 11.58
N GLN A 69 -16.50 11.03 12.34
CA GLN A 69 -17.67 10.15 12.47
C GLN A 69 -18.49 10.05 11.18
N HIS A 70 -18.46 11.09 10.36
CA HIS A 70 -19.10 11.07 9.04
C HIS A 70 -18.38 10.07 8.15
N ALA A 71 -19.15 9.19 7.49
CA ALA A 71 -18.60 8.22 6.56
C ALA A 71 -18.01 8.93 5.32
N PRO A 72 -16.93 8.41 4.71
CA PRO A 72 -16.40 8.94 3.46
C PRO A 72 -17.36 8.70 2.29
N LEU A 73 -17.15 9.38 1.16
CA LEU A 73 -17.97 9.23 -0.05
C LEU A 73 -18.09 7.78 -0.50
N ALA A 74 -16.98 7.04 -0.52
CA ALA A 74 -16.93 5.63 -0.93
C ALA A 74 -17.71 4.67 -0.02
N ALA A 75 -18.13 5.10 1.17
CA ALA A 75 -18.93 4.29 2.08
C ALA A 75 -20.44 4.44 1.87
N GLN A 76 -20.87 5.30 0.94
CA GLN A 76 -22.29 5.44 0.60
C GLN A 76 -22.83 4.20 -0.10
N SER A 77 -24.03 3.75 0.29
CA SER A 77 -24.62 2.49 -0.19
C SER A 77 -24.83 2.39 -1.71
N ASN A 78 -24.91 3.54 -2.39
CA ASN A 78 -25.06 3.64 -3.84
C ASN A 78 -23.73 3.70 -4.60
N ILE A 79 -22.59 3.59 -3.90
CA ILE A 79 -21.25 3.51 -4.48
C ILE A 79 -20.80 2.05 -4.35
N GLN A 80 -20.72 1.35 -5.48
CA GLN A 80 -20.30 -0.05 -5.52
C GLN A 80 -18.97 -0.23 -6.25
N HIS A 81 -18.68 0.65 -7.21
CA HIS A 81 -17.47 0.62 -8.02
C HIS A 81 -16.84 2.01 -8.11
N ALA A 82 -15.54 2.09 -8.38
CA ALA A 82 -14.84 3.39 -8.51
C ALA A 82 -15.50 4.39 -9.47
N PRO A 83 -16.04 4.00 -10.64
CA PRO A 83 -16.76 4.93 -11.51
C PRO A 83 -18.00 5.58 -10.90
N ASP A 84 -18.63 4.94 -9.89
CA ASP A 84 -19.81 5.48 -9.22
C ASP A 84 -19.48 6.76 -8.43
N LEU A 85 -18.22 6.99 -8.07
CA LEU A 85 -17.76 8.21 -7.39
C LEU A 85 -18.06 9.48 -8.21
N GLN A 86 -18.22 9.36 -9.52
CA GLN A 86 -18.47 10.48 -10.43
C GLN A 86 -19.97 10.72 -10.72
N ASN A 87 -20.88 9.91 -10.17
CA ASN A 87 -22.32 10.08 -10.43
C ASN A 87 -22.91 11.29 -9.67
N SER A 88 -24.07 11.78 -10.13
CA SER A 88 -24.69 13.00 -9.58
C SER A 88 -25.06 12.90 -8.09
N ASN A 89 -25.41 11.70 -7.62
CA ASN A 89 -25.76 11.47 -6.22
C ASN A 89 -24.50 11.50 -5.34
N ALA A 90 -23.40 10.91 -5.82
CA ALA A 90 -22.09 10.97 -5.20
C ALA A 90 -21.61 12.42 -5.06
N GLN A 91 -21.75 13.21 -6.12
CA GLN A 91 -21.38 14.64 -6.13
C GLN A 91 -22.21 15.47 -5.13
N SER A 92 -23.51 15.16 -5.00
CA SER A 92 -24.38 15.85 -4.04
C SER A 92 -23.96 15.54 -2.59
N TYR A 93 -23.72 14.27 -2.27
CA TYR A 93 -23.22 13.87 -0.96
C TYR A 93 -21.82 14.44 -0.67
N HIS A 94 -20.95 14.48 -1.67
CA HIS A 94 -19.61 15.07 -1.55
C HIS A 94 -19.67 16.55 -1.15
N ALA A 95 -20.61 17.31 -1.73
CA ALA A 95 -20.84 18.70 -1.34
C ALA A 95 -21.35 18.84 0.11
N GLU A 96 -22.23 17.95 0.56
CA GLU A 96 -22.69 17.91 1.96
C GLU A 96 -21.55 17.57 2.93
N LEU A 97 -20.74 16.57 2.60
CA LEU A 97 -19.58 16.15 3.38
C LEU A 97 -18.56 17.28 3.49
N LYS A 98 -18.27 17.97 2.38
CA LYS A 98 -17.37 19.13 2.38
C LYS A 98 -17.88 20.24 3.31
N LYS A 99 -19.18 20.55 3.26
CA LYS A 99 -19.79 21.55 4.16
C LYS A 99 -19.67 21.13 5.64
N ALA A 100 -19.92 19.86 5.95
CA ALA A 100 -19.76 19.34 7.30
C ALA A 100 -18.29 19.48 7.78
N GLN A 101 -17.33 19.17 6.92
CA GLN A 101 -15.89 19.31 7.20
C GLN A 101 -15.45 20.78 7.38
N GLU A 102 -16.03 21.71 6.62
CA GLU A 102 -15.81 23.15 6.81
C GLU A 102 -16.31 23.62 8.18
N ASP A 103 -17.45 23.13 8.64
CA ASP A 103 -17.97 23.44 9.98
C ASP A 103 -17.13 22.77 11.08
N THR A 104 -16.67 21.54 10.89
CA THR A 104 -15.71 20.89 11.80
C THR A 104 -14.40 21.67 11.87
N THR A 105 -13.89 22.18 10.74
CA THR A 105 -12.67 23.01 10.68
C THR A 105 -12.77 24.25 11.58
N LYS A 106 -13.93 24.91 11.61
CA LYS A 106 -14.17 26.07 12.50
C LYS A 106 -14.08 25.65 13.97
N LYS A 107 -14.74 24.55 14.35
CA LYS A 107 -14.72 24.01 15.72
C LYS A 107 -13.32 23.56 16.15
N ILE A 108 -12.55 22.98 15.24
CA ILE A 108 -11.14 22.62 15.47
C ILE A 108 -10.33 23.87 15.82
N LYS A 109 -10.45 24.95 15.04
CA LYS A 109 -9.73 26.21 15.31
C LYS A 109 -10.14 26.85 16.64
N GLU A 110 -11.39 26.70 17.07
CA GLU A 110 -11.86 27.20 18.36
C GLU A 110 -11.32 26.38 19.54
N LYS A 111 -11.24 25.05 19.42
CA LYS A 111 -10.79 24.15 20.49
C LYS A 111 -9.29 23.95 20.56
N ALA A 112 -8.63 23.99 19.43
CA ALA A 112 -7.19 23.83 19.27
C ALA A 112 -6.68 24.99 18.39
N PRO A 113 -6.50 26.21 18.94
CA PRO A 113 -6.10 27.39 18.16
C PRO A 113 -4.72 27.27 17.50
N GLY A 114 -3.88 26.34 17.96
CA GLY A 114 -2.60 26.02 17.31
C GLY A 114 -2.72 25.03 16.15
N ALA A 115 -3.91 24.47 15.89
CA ALA A 115 -4.12 23.48 14.83
C ALA A 115 -4.11 24.13 13.43
N LYS A 116 -3.31 23.55 12.54
CA LYS A 116 -3.23 23.87 11.11
C LYS A 116 -3.66 22.64 10.34
N ILE A 117 -4.77 22.76 9.62
CA ILE A 117 -5.21 21.71 8.70
C ILE A 117 -4.32 21.78 7.47
N LYS A 118 -3.65 20.67 7.16
CA LYS A 118 -2.83 20.51 5.96
C LYS A 118 -3.69 19.96 4.83
N GLU A 119 -4.38 18.85 5.09
CA GLU A 119 -5.12 18.10 4.10
C GLU A 119 -6.53 17.74 4.56
N VAL A 120 -7.44 17.59 3.60
CA VAL A 120 -8.84 17.18 3.83
C VAL A 120 -9.16 15.98 2.95
N TYR A 121 -9.48 14.85 3.58
CA TYR A 121 -9.86 13.61 2.91
C TYR A 121 -11.37 13.44 2.96
N ASN A 122 -11.96 13.08 1.83
CA ASN A 122 -13.42 12.90 1.74
C ASN A 122 -13.86 11.79 0.78
N THR A 123 -12.94 11.10 0.09
CA THR A 123 -13.29 10.08 -0.90
C THR A 123 -13.30 8.69 -0.28
N LEU A 124 -12.14 8.23 0.17
CA LEU A 124 -11.92 6.91 0.76
C LEU A 124 -11.69 7.04 2.26
N PHE A 125 -11.10 8.13 2.71
CA PHE A 125 -10.97 8.49 4.11
C PHE A 125 -11.82 9.73 4.40
N SER A 126 -12.37 9.83 5.61
CA SER A 126 -13.17 10.99 6.04
C SER A 126 -12.45 11.62 7.20
N GLY A 127 -11.73 12.70 6.93
CA GLY A 127 -10.78 13.19 7.92
C GLY A 127 -9.90 14.33 7.46
N PHE A 128 -8.92 14.62 8.31
CA PHE A 128 -7.96 15.69 8.13
C PHE A 128 -6.55 15.19 8.43
N SER A 129 -5.56 15.74 7.73
CA SER A 129 -4.22 15.84 8.28
C SER A 129 -4.06 17.18 8.99
N ILE A 130 -3.58 17.15 10.24
CA ILE A 130 -3.47 18.34 11.09
C ILE A 130 -2.09 18.40 11.74
N SER A 131 -1.43 19.53 11.60
CA SER A 131 -0.31 19.92 12.47
C SER A 131 -0.86 20.66 13.70
N VAL A 132 -0.61 20.16 14.90
CA VAL A 132 -1.18 20.70 16.14
C VAL A 132 -0.21 20.56 17.31
N PRO A 133 -0.14 21.51 18.26
CA PRO A 133 0.56 21.30 19.53
C PRO A 133 0.02 20.06 20.25
N GLY A 134 0.91 19.17 20.67
CA GLY A 134 0.52 17.88 21.27
C GLY A 134 -0.42 18.01 22.47
N ASP A 135 -0.23 19.05 23.29
CA ASP A 135 -1.06 19.40 24.44
C ASP A 135 -2.51 19.81 24.09
N GLN A 136 -2.81 20.11 22.82
CA GLN A 136 -4.15 20.42 22.32
C GLN A 136 -4.89 19.20 21.74
N ILE A 137 -4.24 18.04 21.60
CA ILE A 137 -4.84 16.83 20.98
C ILE A 137 -6.01 16.30 21.81
N THR A 138 -5.94 16.36 23.14
CA THR A 138 -7.06 15.95 24.00
C THR A 138 -8.28 16.85 23.79
N ALA A 139 -8.07 18.15 23.56
CA ALA A 139 -9.16 19.07 23.23
C ALA A 139 -9.77 18.75 21.86
N LEU A 140 -8.93 18.42 20.88
CA LEU A 140 -9.37 17.97 19.56
C LEU A 140 -10.22 16.69 19.63
N ALA A 141 -9.76 15.68 20.38
CA ALA A 141 -10.48 14.41 20.58
C ALA A 141 -11.85 14.59 21.26
N SER A 142 -11.99 15.63 22.09
CA SER A 142 -13.26 15.92 22.78
C SER A 142 -14.39 16.36 21.85
N LEU A 143 -14.08 16.75 20.60
CA LEU A 143 -15.10 17.10 19.61
C LEU A 143 -15.98 15.87 19.27
N PRO A 144 -17.31 16.02 19.24
CA PRO A 144 -18.22 14.91 18.92
C PRO A 144 -18.05 14.40 17.48
N GLU A 145 -17.56 15.24 16.56
CA GLU A 145 -17.31 14.89 15.17
C GLU A 145 -16.06 14.01 15.00
N VAL A 146 -15.11 14.08 15.93
CA VAL A 146 -13.88 13.29 15.88
C VAL A 146 -14.20 11.86 16.30
N LYS A 147 -13.87 10.90 15.44
CA LYS A 147 -13.97 9.46 15.69
C LYS A 147 -12.69 8.93 16.30
N ALA A 148 -11.54 9.27 15.69
CA ALA A 148 -10.23 8.83 16.15
C ALA A 148 -9.12 9.80 15.71
N ILE A 149 -8.00 9.78 16.42
CA ILE A 149 -6.78 10.52 16.11
C ILE A 149 -5.62 9.53 16.04
N TYR A 150 -4.93 9.50 14.90
CA TYR A 150 -3.82 8.61 14.60
C TYR A 150 -2.52 9.40 14.44
N PRO A 151 -1.35 8.80 14.72
CA PRO A 151 -0.08 9.43 14.37
C PRO A 151 0.07 9.51 12.84
N ASN A 152 0.70 10.57 12.34
CA ASN A 152 1.16 10.61 10.96
C ASN A 152 2.49 9.82 10.88
N LEU A 153 2.42 8.56 10.45
CA LEU A 153 3.58 7.66 10.42
C LEU A 153 4.45 7.90 9.19
N ILE A 154 5.75 7.60 9.35
CA ILE A 154 6.73 7.63 8.27
C ILE A 154 6.84 6.25 7.65
N TYR A 155 6.73 6.22 6.32
CA TYR A 155 6.95 5.06 5.48
C TYR A 155 8.30 5.14 4.78
N LYS A 156 8.83 3.99 4.39
CA LYS A 156 10.06 3.87 3.61
C LYS A 156 9.81 3.01 2.38
N LEU A 157 10.59 3.27 1.34
CA LEU A 157 10.67 2.39 0.20
C LEU A 157 11.32 1.06 0.60
N HIS A 158 10.83 -0.05 0.04
CA HIS A 158 11.46 -1.34 0.22
C HIS A 158 12.64 -1.46 -0.75
N GLU A 159 13.84 -1.15 -0.25
CA GLU A 159 15.03 -0.99 -1.07
C GLU A 159 15.26 -2.10 -2.09
N THR A 160 15.45 -1.70 -3.34
CA THR A 160 16.07 -2.53 -4.38
C THR A 160 17.59 -2.36 -4.27
N SER A 161 18.34 -3.47 -4.21
CA SER A 161 19.81 -3.40 -4.25
C SER A 161 20.28 -2.65 -5.50
N LYS A 162 21.05 -1.57 -5.33
CA LYS A 162 21.65 -0.85 -6.45
C LYS A 162 22.67 -1.75 -7.15
N SER A 163 22.52 -1.93 -8.46
CA SER A 163 23.54 -2.62 -9.26
C SER A 163 24.86 -1.86 -9.13
N THR A 164 25.94 -2.58 -8.82
CA THR A 164 27.30 -2.04 -8.77
C THR A 164 27.98 -2.03 -10.14
N THR A 165 27.30 -2.52 -11.18
CA THR A 165 27.83 -2.63 -12.55
C THR A 165 26.93 -1.91 -13.54
N ASN A 166 27.56 -1.35 -14.58
CA ASN A 166 26.88 -0.77 -15.75
C ASN A 166 26.51 -1.84 -16.79
N GLU A 167 26.58 -3.12 -16.43
CA GLU A 167 26.19 -4.20 -17.34
C GLU A 167 24.67 -4.38 -17.30
N GLU A 168 24.08 -4.50 -18.49
CA GLU A 168 22.66 -4.82 -18.59
C GLU A 168 22.41 -6.23 -18.06
N ALA A 169 21.75 -6.31 -16.90
CA ALA A 169 21.26 -7.57 -16.40
C ALA A 169 20.10 -8.04 -17.30
N PRO A 170 20.09 -9.31 -17.74
CA PRO A 170 18.96 -9.84 -18.48
C PRO A 170 17.69 -9.78 -17.63
N ASN A 171 16.55 -9.39 -18.24
CA ASN A 171 15.25 -9.49 -17.57
C ASN A 171 14.90 -10.96 -17.35
N ILE A 172 15.18 -11.47 -16.15
CA ILE A 172 14.90 -12.85 -15.76
C ILE A 172 13.51 -13.01 -15.13
N GLY A 173 12.97 -11.96 -14.52
CA GLY A 173 11.72 -12.02 -13.76
C GLY A 173 10.51 -12.30 -14.65
N GLY A 174 10.31 -11.45 -15.66
CA GLY A 174 9.19 -11.56 -16.60
C GLY A 174 9.09 -12.93 -17.29
N PRO A 175 10.19 -13.44 -17.89
CA PRO A 175 10.20 -14.78 -18.49
C PRO A 175 9.92 -15.90 -17.48
N THR A 176 10.43 -15.81 -16.25
CA THR A 176 10.24 -16.86 -15.24
C THR A 176 8.77 -17.03 -14.84
N ILE A 177 7.99 -15.95 -14.85
CA ILE A 177 6.55 -15.98 -14.58
C ILE A 177 5.69 -16.18 -15.84
N SER A 178 6.32 -16.52 -16.97
CA SER A 178 5.65 -16.73 -18.26
C SER A 178 4.89 -15.51 -18.79
N ALA A 179 5.37 -14.29 -18.51
CA ALA A 179 4.77 -13.07 -19.04
C ALA A 179 4.77 -13.03 -20.59
N PRO A 180 5.85 -13.44 -21.30
CA PRO A 180 5.85 -13.46 -22.76
C PRO A 180 4.80 -14.39 -23.36
N GLU A 181 4.56 -15.55 -22.74
CA GLU A 181 3.52 -16.50 -23.15
C GLU A 181 2.14 -15.89 -22.94
N ALA A 182 1.92 -15.20 -21.82
CA ALA A 182 0.66 -14.54 -21.51
C ALA A 182 0.27 -13.50 -22.56
N TRP A 183 1.22 -12.71 -23.08
CA TRP A 183 0.93 -11.70 -24.12
C TRP A 183 0.37 -12.28 -25.42
N ASN A 184 0.63 -13.57 -25.69
CA ASN A 184 0.09 -14.29 -26.86
C ASN A 184 -1.31 -14.87 -26.61
N LEU A 185 -1.78 -14.86 -25.37
CA LEU A 185 -3.13 -15.29 -24.99
C LEU A 185 -4.13 -14.15 -25.17
N LYS A 186 -5.42 -14.52 -25.18
CA LYS A 186 -6.54 -13.59 -25.28
C LYS A 186 -7.58 -13.92 -24.22
N ASP A 187 -8.26 -12.88 -23.73
CA ASP A 187 -9.45 -13.03 -22.90
C ASP A 187 -10.66 -13.54 -23.74
N PRO A 188 -11.80 -13.87 -23.10
CA PRO A 188 -13.01 -14.32 -23.82
C PRO A 188 -13.57 -13.31 -24.83
N SER A 189 -13.21 -12.03 -24.73
CA SER A 189 -13.61 -10.97 -25.67
C SER A 189 -12.63 -10.83 -26.86
N GLY A 190 -11.54 -11.60 -26.86
CA GLY A 190 -10.51 -11.59 -27.90
C GLY A 190 -9.42 -10.55 -27.69
N LYS A 191 -9.35 -9.91 -26.53
CA LYS A 191 -8.34 -8.89 -26.19
C LYS A 191 -7.05 -9.57 -25.69
N PRO A 192 -5.86 -9.13 -26.14
CA PRO A 192 -4.59 -9.67 -25.65
C PRO A 192 -4.42 -9.48 -24.14
N LEU A 193 -3.74 -10.43 -23.48
CA LEU A 193 -3.40 -10.35 -22.05
C LEU A 193 -2.05 -9.64 -21.84
N ASP A 194 -1.95 -8.39 -22.29
CA ASP A 194 -0.73 -7.57 -22.26
C ASP A 194 -0.87 -6.27 -21.46
N GLY A 195 -1.98 -6.13 -20.72
CA GLY A 195 -2.31 -4.95 -19.91
C GLY A 195 -3.04 -3.84 -20.66
N LYS A 196 -3.27 -3.96 -21.98
CA LYS A 196 -3.92 -2.89 -22.76
C LYS A 196 -5.21 -2.41 -22.12
N GLY A 197 -5.36 -1.11 -21.94
CA GLY A 197 -6.57 -0.49 -21.40
C GLY A 197 -6.78 -0.66 -19.90
N MET A 198 -5.80 -1.22 -19.18
CA MET A 198 -5.73 -1.17 -17.72
C MET A 198 -4.89 0.02 -17.30
N LYS A 199 -5.30 0.71 -16.23
CA LYS A 199 -4.56 1.79 -15.60
C LYS A 199 -3.96 1.32 -14.27
N VAL A 200 -2.64 1.37 -14.17
CA VAL A 200 -1.91 1.03 -12.95
C VAL A 200 -1.35 2.31 -12.33
N ALA A 201 -1.77 2.61 -11.10
CA ALA A 201 -1.23 3.70 -10.33
C ALA A 201 0.02 3.25 -9.56
N ILE A 202 1.11 3.96 -9.75
CA ILE A 202 2.38 3.79 -9.04
C ILE A 202 2.38 4.78 -7.89
N ILE A 203 2.12 4.30 -6.68
CA ILE A 203 2.13 5.11 -5.44
C ILE A 203 3.53 4.95 -4.82
N ASP A 204 4.47 5.82 -5.21
CA ASP A 204 5.90 5.63 -4.96
C ASP A 204 6.65 6.98 -4.93
N SER A 205 7.94 7.00 -5.28
CA SER A 205 8.82 8.18 -5.36
C SER A 205 8.64 9.05 -6.61
N GLY A 206 7.68 8.69 -7.46
CA GLY A 206 7.46 9.32 -8.77
C GLY A 206 7.79 8.35 -9.91
N VAL A 207 7.68 8.83 -11.15
CA VAL A 207 8.11 8.10 -12.34
C VAL A 207 8.83 9.06 -13.27
N ASP A 208 10.02 8.67 -13.78
CA ASP A 208 10.62 9.32 -14.94
C ASP A 208 9.77 9.04 -16.17
N TYR A 209 8.77 9.88 -16.37
CA TYR A 209 7.85 9.83 -17.50
C TYR A 209 8.50 10.24 -18.82
N THR A 210 9.77 10.68 -18.81
CA THR A 210 10.56 10.94 -20.03
C THR A 210 11.40 9.74 -20.45
N HIS A 211 11.49 8.70 -19.63
CA HIS A 211 12.24 7.50 -19.94
C HIS A 211 11.73 6.84 -21.25
N PRO A 212 12.61 6.49 -22.21
CA PRO A 212 12.18 5.96 -23.52
C PRO A 212 11.27 4.73 -23.46
N ASP A 213 11.45 3.89 -22.44
CA ASP A 213 10.64 2.69 -22.24
C ASP A 213 9.31 2.94 -21.49
N LEU A 214 9.09 4.13 -20.92
CA LEU A 214 7.90 4.44 -20.11
C LEU A 214 7.05 5.59 -20.69
N GLN A 215 7.65 6.52 -21.42
CA GLN A 215 6.98 7.73 -21.93
C GLN A 215 5.70 7.46 -22.72
N ALA A 216 5.60 6.31 -23.41
CA ALA A 216 4.43 5.95 -24.20
C ALA A 216 3.25 5.45 -23.34
N ASN A 217 3.54 4.99 -22.13
CA ASN A 217 2.56 4.38 -21.23
C ASN A 217 2.13 5.34 -20.11
N TYR A 218 2.90 6.40 -19.84
CA TYR A 218 2.53 7.43 -18.87
C TYR A 218 1.32 8.25 -19.34
N ILE A 219 0.32 8.40 -18.47
CA ILE A 219 -0.93 9.13 -18.78
C ILE A 219 -1.28 10.24 -17.79
N GLY A 220 -0.42 10.52 -16.80
CA GLY A 220 -0.63 11.58 -15.82
C GLY A 220 -0.28 11.15 -14.40
N GLY A 221 -0.56 12.03 -13.44
CA GLY A 221 -0.18 11.79 -12.06
C GLY A 221 -0.18 13.06 -11.22
N TYR A 222 0.24 12.94 -9.97
CA TYR A 222 0.32 14.04 -9.01
C TYR A 222 1.45 13.83 -8.02
N ASP A 223 2.06 14.93 -7.59
CA ASP A 223 3.07 14.95 -6.54
C ASP A 223 2.44 15.45 -5.24
N THR A 224 2.30 14.55 -4.26
CA THR A 224 1.76 14.88 -2.94
C THR A 224 2.83 15.45 -2.01
N VAL A 225 4.11 15.30 -2.33
CA VAL A 225 5.24 15.80 -1.53
C VAL A 225 5.45 17.29 -1.78
N ASP A 226 5.46 17.70 -3.05
CA ASP A 226 5.64 19.11 -3.47
C ASP A 226 4.32 19.81 -3.85
N GLU A 227 3.19 19.08 -3.77
CA GLU A 227 1.82 19.55 -4.02
C GLU A 227 1.60 20.12 -5.44
N ASP A 228 2.11 19.45 -6.47
CA ASP A 228 1.94 19.84 -7.86
C ASP A 228 1.60 18.67 -8.80
N ASN A 229 1.52 18.95 -10.12
CA ASN A 229 1.21 17.92 -11.12
C ASN A 229 2.49 17.35 -11.79
N ASP A 230 3.66 17.46 -11.15
CA ASP A 230 4.93 16.94 -11.66
C ASP A 230 5.46 15.77 -10.82
N PRO A 231 4.96 14.54 -11.03
CA PRO A 231 5.37 13.36 -10.27
C PRO A 231 6.73 12.79 -10.75
N MET A 232 7.68 13.66 -11.12
CA MET A 232 9.01 13.26 -11.57
C MET A 232 9.75 12.50 -10.46
N ASP A 233 10.40 11.41 -10.82
CA ASP A 233 11.10 10.56 -9.86
C ASP A 233 12.46 11.13 -9.46
N GLY A 234 12.60 11.55 -8.21
CA GLY A 234 13.88 11.97 -7.63
C GLY A 234 14.68 10.84 -6.95
N ASN A 235 14.11 9.64 -6.79
CA ASN A 235 14.75 8.51 -6.10
C ASN A 235 15.18 7.36 -7.03
N VAL A 236 14.54 7.21 -8.20
CA VAL A 236 14.63 6.12 -9.20
C VAL A 236 13.79 4.88 -8.89
N HIS A 237 13.36 4.70 -7.65
CA HIS A 237 12.66 3.48 -7.23
C HIS A 237 11.31 3.34 -7.95
N GLY A 238 10.51 4.40 -8.01
CA GLY A 238 9.21 4.37 -8.66
C GLY A 238 9.32 4.16 -10.17
N THR A 239 10.35 4.72 -10.81
CA THR A 239 10.70 4.45 -12.22
C THR A 239 11.04 2.99 -12.45
N HIS A 240 11.84 2.40 -11.55
CA HIS A 240 12.19 0.98 -11.63
C HIS A 240 10.96 0.08 -11.48
N VAL A 241 10.09 0.37 -10.51
CA VAL A 241 8.80 -0.32 -10.30
C VAL A 241 7.90 -0.18 -11.53
N ALA A 242 7.75 1.03 -12.08
CA ALA A 242 6.99 1.26 -13.30
C ALA A 242 7.55 0.47 -14.50
N GLY A 243 8.87 0.34 -14.61
CA GLY A 243 9.54 -0.47 -15.62
C GLY A 243 9.22 -1.96 -15.53
N ILE A 244 9.18 -2.53 -14.32
CA ILE A 244 8.78 -3.93 -14.08
C ILE A 244 7.34 -4.16 -14.56
N ILE A 245 6.45 -3.20 -14.33
CA ILE A 245 5.02 -3.34 -14.66
C ILE A 245 4.80 -3.10 -16.15
N ALA A 246 5.17 -1.94 -16.67
CA ALA A 246 4.76 -1.47 -17.99
C ALA A 246 5.93 -0.90 -18.82
N GLY A 247 7.17 -1.32 -18.60
CA GLY A 247 8.24 -1.04 -19.56
C GLY A 247 7.84 -1.52 -20.96
N ASN A 248 7.98 -0.68 -21.98
CA ASN A 248 7.51 -0.97 -23.34
C ASN A 248 8.53 -0.62 -24.43
N GLY A 249 9.83 -0.64 -24.13
CA GLY A 249 10.87 -0.37 -25.10
C GLY A 249 11.90 -1.48 -25.14
N LYS A 250 13.15 -1.14 -24.80
CA LYS A 250 14.25 -2.09 -24.70
C LYS A 250 13.97 -3.15 -23.62
N ILE A 251 13.40 -2.71 -22.50
CA ILE A 251 12.88 -3.55 -21.43
C ILE A 251 11.36 -3.68 -21.62
N LYS A 252 10.87 -4.92 -21.53
CA LYS A 252 9.45 -5.23 -21.47
C LYS A 252 9.05 -5.60 -20.05
N GLY A 253 8.14 -4.82 -19.47
CA GLY A 253 7.47 -5.13 -18.23
C GLY A 253 6.44 -6.25 -18.40
N VAL A 254 5.82 -6.67 -17.31
CA VAL A 254 4.84 -7.78 -17.27
C VAL A 254 3.56 -7.45 -18.07
N ALA A 255 3.14 -6.20 -18.05
CA ALA A 255 1.95 -5.66 -18.72
C ALA A 255 2.38 -4.48 -19.62
N PRO A 256 3.09 -4.75 -20.73
CA PRO A 256 3.79 -3.71 -21.50
C PRO A 256 2.85 -2.68 -22.15
N ASN A 257 1.56 -2.95 -22.27
CA ASN A 257 0.57 -2.01 -22.83
C ASN A 257 -0.38 -1.41 -21.78
N ALA A 258 -0.11 -1.60 -20.48
CA ALA A 258 -0.83 -0.92 -19.42
C ALA A 258 -0.47 0.58 -19.37
N SER A 259 -1.44 1.41 -19.00
CA SER A 259 -1.22 2.83 -18.75
C SER A 259 -0.75 3.05 -17.31
N ILE A 260 0.22 3.95 -17.14
CA ILE A 260 0.82 4.31 -15.85
C ILE A 260 0.30 5.67 -15.40
N LEU A 261 -0.28 5.70 -14.19
CA LEU A 261 -0.50 6.92 -13.42
C LEU A 261 0.58 6.99 -12.35
N ALA A 262 1.29 8.12 -12.23
CA ALA A 262 2.37 8.28 -11.25
C ALA A 262 1.92 9.15 -10.07
N TYR A 263 1.97 8.63 -8.86
CA TYR A 263 1.73 9.42 -7.65
C TYR A 263 2.98 9.42 -6.80
N ARG A 264 3.67 10.57 -6.79
CA ARG A 264 4.85 10.78 -5.94
C ARG A 264 4.36 11.07 -4.53
N VAL A 265 4.53 10.09 -3.64
CA VAL A 265 4.18 10.14 -2.20
C VAL A 265 5.41 9.94 -1.31
N MET A 266 6.57 9.71 -1.93
CA MET A 266 7.86 9.53 -1.26
C MET A 266 8.81 10.61 -1.76
N ASN A 267 9.53 11.25 -0.85
CA ASN A 267 10.57 12.22 -1.20
C ASN A 267 11.81 11.55 -1.80
N ASP A 268 12.78 12.35 -2.26
CA ASP A 268 14.02 11.87 -2.88
C ASP A 268 14.87 10.99 -1.94
N GLY A 269 14.66 11.11 -0.63
CA GLY A 269 15.27 10.26 0.38
C GLY A 269 14.62 8.88 0.53
N GLY A 270 13.55 8.59 -0.21
CA GLY A 270 12.81 7.33 -0.15
C GLY A 270 11.93 7.22 1.10
N THR A 271 11.47 8.35 1.64
CA THR A 271 10.56 8.41 2.80
C THR A 271 9.30 9.17 2.45
N GLY A 272 8.17 8.74 2.99
CA GLY A 272 6.87 9.39 2.80
C GLY A 272 6.05 9.33 4.08
N THR A 273 4.90 9.98 4.10
CA THR A 273 4.05 10.03 5.29
C THR A 273 2.66 9.47 5.05
N THR A 274 1.94 9.18 6.13
CA THR A 274 0.55 8.70 6.07
C THR A 274 -0.35 9.68 5.31
N GLU A 275 -0.15 10.98 5.50
CA GLU A 275 -0.93 12.01 4.78
C GLU A 275 -0.72 11.92 3.25
N ASP A 276 0.54 11.88 2.82
CA ASP A 276 0.92 11.83 1.40
C ASP A 276 0.38 10.58 0.71
N ILE A 277 0.45 9.43 1.39
CA ILE A 277 0.00 8.13 0.87
C ILE A 277 -1.52 8.10 0.74
N ILE A 278 -2.27 8.57 1.74
CA ILE A 278 -3.75 8.63 1.63
C ILE A 278 -4.15 9.54 0.47
N GLN A 279 -3.50 10.70 0.34
CA GLN A 279 -3.80 11.63 -0.75
C GLN A 279 -3.52 11.01 -2.12
N GLY A 280 -2.39 10.30 -2.27
CA GLY A 280 -2.03 9.60 -3.51
C GLY A 280 -3.03 8.50 -3.87
N ILE A 281 -3.48 7.70 -2.89
CA ILE A 281 -4.48 6.65 -3.12
C ILE A 281 -5.84 7.24 -3.52
N GLU A 282 -6.31 8.31 -2.86
CA GLU A 282 -7.58 8.93 -3.23
C GLU A 282 -7.56 9.47 -4.66
N ARG A 283 -6.49 10.20 -5.02
CA ARG A 283 -6.33 10.77 -6.38
C ARG A 283 -6.23 9.67 -7.44
N ALA A 284 -5.48 8.60 -7.18
CA ALA A 284 -5.38 7.45 -8.08
C ALA A 284 -6.74 6.85 -8.44
N ILE A 285 -7.62 6.67 -7.46
CA ILE A 285 -8.96 6.11 -7.70
C ILE A 285 -9.85 7.13 -8.42
N GLN A 286 -9.74 8.41 -8.08
CA GLN A 286 -10.49 9.48 -8.76
C GLN A 286 -10.12 9.59 -10.25
N ASP A 287 -8.85 9.39 -10.59
CA ASP A 287 -8.32 9.36 -11.97
C ASP A 287 -8.60 8.02 -12.69
N GLY A 288 -9.25 7.09 -11.98
CA GLY A 288 -9.79 5.84 -12.50
C GLY A 288 -8.75 4.73 -12.60
N ALA A 289 -7.79 4.66 -11.68
CA ALA A 289 -6.89 3.52 -11.58
C ALA A 289 -7.67 2.20 -11.35
N ASP A 290 -7.26 1.15 -12.06
CA ASP A 290 -7.79 -0.21 -11.87
C ASP A 290 -6.95 -1.00 -10.84
N VAL A 291 -5.65 -0.68 -10.77
CA VAL A 291 -4.68 -1.30 -9.89
C VAL A 291 -3.87 -0.23 -9.18
N LEU A 292 -3.64 -0.40 -7.88
CA LEU A 292 -2.72 0.39 -7.08
C LEU A 292 -1.50 -0.47 -6.75
N ASN A 293 -0.30 0.01 -7.06
CA ASN A 293 0.95 -0.61 -6.62
C ASN A 293 1.61 0.24 -5.55
N LEU A 294 1.88 -0.36 -4.39
CA LEU A 294 2.55 0.27 -3.25
C LEU A 294 3.78 -0.58 -2.87
N SER A 295 4.97 -0.13 -3.27
CA SER A 295 6.24 -0.81 -2.98
C SER A 295 6.96 -0.12 -1.80
N LEU A 296 6.21 0.04 -0.72
CA LEU A 296 6.59 0.79 0.47
C LEU A 296 6.00 0.13 1.72
N GLY A 297 6.57 0.44 2.87
CA GLY A 297 6.05 -0.06 4.13
C GLY A 297 6.58 0.70 5.34
N GLN A 298 6.08 0.33 6.51
CA GLN A 298 6.55 0.83 7.78
C GLN A 298 6.61 -0.29 8.82
N ASP A 299 7.69 -0.29 9.61
CA ASP A 299 8.12 -1.37 10.49
C ASP A 299 7.23 -1.51 11.76
N LEU A 300 6.30 -0.58 12.02
CA LEU A 300 5.37 -0.70 13.14
C LEU A 300 4.25 -1.66 12.74
N ASN A 301 4.34 -2.88 13.26
CA ASN A 301 3.24 -3.86 13.27
C ASN A 301 2.14 -3.49 14.28
N VAL A 302 1.73 -2.23 14.27
CA VAL A 302 0.44 -1.79 14.80
C VAL A 302 -0.54 -1.78 13.63
N PRO A 303 -1.84 -2.05 13.84
CA PRO A 303 -2.84 -1.85 12.79
C PRO A 303 -2.80 -0.38 12.37
N ASP A 304 -2.07 -0.04 11.31
CA ASP A 304 -2.05 1.30 10.74
C ASP A 304 -3.40 1.53 10.10
N GLN A 305 -4.31 2.13 10.87
CA GLN A 305 -5.71 2.19 10.49
C GLN A 305 -5.92 3.13 9.28
N PRO A 306 -5.33 4.33 9.16
CA PRO A 306 -5.69 5.23 8.06
C PRO A 306 -5.36 4.69 6.66
N VAL A 307 -4.12 4.27 6.37
CA VAL A 307 -3.76 3.74 5.04
C VAL A 307 -4.48 2.42 4.77
N THR A 308 -4.51 1.52 5.75
CA THR A 308 -5.20 0.22 5.62
C THR A 308 -6.70 0.40 5.37
N LEU A 309 -7.40 1.28 6.10
CA LEU A 309 -8.82 1.57 5.88
C LEU A 309 -9.07 2.17 4.49
N THR A 310 -8.13 2.96 4.00
CA THR A 310 -8.19 3.56 2.66
C THR A 310 -8.08 2.47 1.58
N LEU A 311 -7.12 1.55 1.70
CA LEU A 311 -6.95 0.42 0.78
C LEU A 311 -8.10 -0.60 0.87
N GLU A 312 -8.62 -0.88 2.06
CA GLU A 312 -9.81 -1.72 2.26
C GLU A 312 -11.03 -1.16 1.51
N ARG A 313 -11.20 0.17 1.50
CA ARG A 313 -12.27 0.83 0.75
C ARG A 313 -11.99 0.85 -0.75
N ALA A 314 -10.74 1.04 -1.17
CA ALA A 314 -10.32 0.92 -2.56
C ALA A 314 -10.69 -0.46 -3.14
N ALA A 315 -10.35 -1.53 -2.41
CA ALA A 315 -10.66 -2.90 -2.78
C ALA A 315 -12.18 -3.15 -2.89
N LYS A 316 -12.98 -2.58 -1.98
CA LYS A 316 -14.46 -2.65 -2.06
C LYS A 316 -15.04 -1.98 -3.31
N LEU A 317 -14.35 -0.99 -3.86
CA LEU A 317 -14.72 -0.33 -5.11
C LEU A 317 -14.23 -1.07 -6.37
N GLY A 318 -13.65 -2.26 -6.21
CA GLY A 318 -13.14 -3.08 -7.30
C GLY A 318 -11.74 -2.67 -7.77
N VAL A 319 -11.05 -1.78 -7.07
CA VAL A 319 -9.66 -1.39 -7.38
C VAL A 319 -8.71 -2.33 -6.65
N THR A 320 -7.85 -3.04 -7.39
CA THR A 320 -6.95 -4.03 -6.80
C THR A 320 -5.72 -3.35 -6.22
N ALA A 321 -5.48 -3.48 -4.92
CA ALA A 321 -4.27 -3.00 -4.27
C ALA A 321 -3.23 -4.12 -4.14
N VAL A 322 -2.02 -3.88 -4.65
CA VAL A 322 -0.87 -4.76 -4.55
C VAL A 322 0.19 -4.07 -3.69
N VAL A 323 0.59 -4.71 -2.60
CA VAL A 323 1.48 -4.14 -1.58
C VAL A 323 2.61 -5.11 -1.30
N SER A 324 3.83 -4.61 -1.11
CA SER A 324 4.96 -5.42 -0.68
C SER A 324 4.82 -5.88 0.78
N ASN A 325 5.26 -7.12 1.08
CA ASN A 325 5.18 -7.69 2.43
C ASN A 325 6.13 -7.03 3.45
N GLY A 326 7.15 -6.32 3.00
CA GLY A 326 8.28 -5.92 3.85
C GLY A 326 9.55 -6.73 3.62
N ASN A 327 10.68 -6.12 4.00
CA ASN A 327 12.02 -6.69 3.89
C ASN A 327 12.63 -7.03 5.27
N ASP A 328 11.85 -6.96 6.35
CA ASP A 328 12.26 -7.20 7.74
C ASP A 328 12.31 -8.68 8.16
N GLY A 329 12.22 -9.58 7.18
CA GLY A 329 12.35 -11.02 7.39
C GLY A 329 13.71 -11.43 7.99
N PRO A 330 13.85 -12.68 8.45
CA PRO A 330 12.91 -13.81 8.30
C PRO A 330 12.12 -14.12 9.59
N LYS A 331 12.16 -13.25 10.61
CA LYS A 331 11.51 -13.53 11.90
C LYS A 331 9.97 -13.52 11.77
N PRO A 332 9.22 -14.28 12.57
CA PRO A 332 7.77 -14.09 12.67
C PRO A 332 7.43 -12.64 13.03
N TRP A 333 6.25 -12.17 12.59
CA TRP A 333 5.79 -10.78 12.78
C TRP A 333 6.61 -9.71 12.04
N SER A 334 7.09 -10.04 10.83
CA SER A 334 7.86 -9.17 9.93
C SER A 334 7.07 -8.72 8.69
N VAL A 335 5.73 -8.77 8.76
CA VAL A 335 4.88 -8.20 7.70
C VAL A 335 4.64 -6.74 8.03
N ASP A 336 5.03 -5.86 7.11
CA ASP A 336 4.90 -4.42 7.26
C ASP A 336 3.46 -3.97 6.99
N ALA A 337 3.07 -2.81 7.52
CA ALA A 337 1.88 -2.11 7.05
C ALA A 337 2.22 -1.31 5.77
N PRO A 338 1.32 -1.24 4.77
CA PRO A 338 -0.05 -1.75 4.79
C PRO A 338 -0.20 -3.18 4.23
N GLY A 339 0.89 -3.95 4.10
CA GLY A 339 0.86 -5.34 3.62
C GLY A 339 0.05 -6.29 4.53
N ASN A 340 -0.23 -5.89 5.76
CA ASN A 340 -1.09 -6.59 6.71
C ASN A 340 -2.61 -6.32 6.54
N ALA A 341 -3.02 -5.51 5.57
CA ALA A 341 -4.43 -5.27 5.25
C ALA A 341 -5.11 -6.53 4.70
N SER A 342 -6.39 -6.77 5.04
CA SER A 342 -7.07 -8.03 4.68
C SER A 342 -7.52 -8.08 3.22
N SER A 343 -7.80 -6.92 2.63
CA SER A 343 -8.31 -6.79 1.26
C SER A 343 -7.22 -6.47 0.22
N VAL A 344 -5.93 -6.52 0.58
CA VAL A 344 -4.82 -6.26 -0.36
C VAL A 344 -4.13 -7.56 -0.78
N ILE A 345 -3.47 -7.52 -1.94
CA ILE A 345 -2.55 -8.58 -2.36
C ILE A 345 -1.18 -8.26 -1.79
N SER A 346 -0.83 -8.96 -0.71
CA SER A 346 0.49 -8.86 -0.06
C SER A 346 1.49 -9.75 -0.81
N VAL A 347 2.57 -9.15 -1.34
CA VAL A 347 3.57 -9.82 -2.18
C VAL A 347 4.93 -9.96 -1.46
N GLY A 348 5.37 -11.20 -1.28
CA GLY A 348 6.73 -11.52 -0.85
C GLY A 348 7.69 -11.73 -2.03
N ALA A 349 8.99 -11.54 -1.78
CA ALA A 349 10.02 -11.75 -2.79
C ALA A 349 10.51 -13.21 -2.82
N SER A 350 10.76 -13.73 -4.03
CA SER A 350 11.38 -15.04 -4.25
C SER A 350 12.57 -14.93 -5.18
N THR A 351 13.60 -15.74 -4.97
CA THR A 351 14.72 -15.87 -5.91
C THR A 351 14.46 -17.00 -6.90
N VAL A 352 14.84 -16.80 -8.16
CA VAL A 352 14.77 -17.87 -9.17
C VAL A 352 15.82 -18.93 -8.85
N SER A 353 15.41 -20.20 -8.89
CA SER A 353 16.36 -21.29 -8.71
C SER A 353 17.25 -21.36 -9.96
N ILE A 354 18.51 -20.94 -9.84
CA ILE A 354 19.49 -21.09 -10.92
C ILE A 354 19.86 -22.58 -10.98
N PRO A 355 19.58 -23.32 -12.07
CA PRO A 355 20.01 -24.70 -12.19
C PRO A 355 21.53 -24.73 -12.30
N PHE A 356 22.21 -25.29 -11.29
CA PHE A 356 23.65 -25.51 -11.35
C PHE A 356 23.94 -26.79 -12.14
N PRO A 357 24.79 -26.76 -13.18
CA PRO A 357 25.25 -27.99 -13.80
C PRO A 357 25.98 -28.81 -12.73
N THR A 358 25.59 -30.06 -12.56
CA THR A 358 26.31 -30.99 -11.69
C THR A 358 27.11 -31.97 -12.53
N PHE A 359 28.27 -32.36 -12.04
CA PHE A 359 29.06 -33.41 -12.67
C PHE A 359 29.49 -34.44 -11.62
N GLN A 360 29.57 -35.68 -12.05
CA GLN A 360 30.10 -36.79 -11.25
C GLN A 360 31.45 -37.18 -11.84
N VAL A 361 32.47 -37.24 -10.98
CA VAL A 361 33.79 -37.71 -11.39
C VAL A 361 33.74 -39.22 -11.53
N ALA A 362 34.23 -39.76 -12.66
CA ALA A 362 34.27 -41.20 -12.90
C ALA A 362 34.96 -41.94 -11.73
N GLY A 363 34.28 -42.93 -11.16
CA GLY A 363 34.76 -43.68 -9.99
C GLY A 363 34.41 -43.07 -8.62
N SER A 364 33.68 -41.95 -8.58
CA SER A 364 33.16 -41.34 -7.35
C SER A 364 31.63 -41.38 -7.31
N SER A 365 31.05 -41.64 -6.14
CA SER A 365 29.61 -41.46 -5.91
C SER A 365 29.23 -40.01 -5.56
N LYS A 366 30.22 -39.12 -5.38
CA LYS A 366 30.00 -37.72 -5.04
C LYS A 366 29.64 -36.91 -6.29
N THR A 367 28.58 -36.14 -6.17
CA THR A 367 28.15 -35.15 -7.16
C THR A 367 28.74 -33.81 -6.78
N TYR A 368 29.36 -33.13 -7.74
CA TYR A 368 29.94 -31.79 -7.56
C TYR A 368 29.06 -30.76 -8.24
N GLN A 369 28.83 -29.63 -7.58
CA GLN A 369 28.16 -28.48 -8.18
C GLN A 369 29.17 -27.68 -9.00
N GLY A 370 28.89 -27.51 -10.30
CA GLY A 370 29.59 -26.56 -11.14
C GLY A 370 29.04 -25.16 -10.86
N LEU A 371 29.86 -24.28 -10.31
CA LEU A 371 29.54 -22.87 -10.25
C LEU A 371 29.70 -22.29 -11.67
N PRO A 372 28.70 -21.56 -12.21
CA PRO A 372 28.89 -20.83 -13.46
C PRO A 372 30.02 -19.81 -13.25
N LEU A 373 31.10 -19.97 -14.01
CA LEU A 373 32.22 -19.03 -13.99
C LEU A 373 31.81 -17.78 -14.79
N SER A 374 32.01 -16.60 -14.20
CA SER A 374 31.83 -15.33 -14.88
C SER A 374 33.05 -15.03 -15.75
N LYS A 375 32.88 -14.23 -16.81
CA LYS A 375 34.00 -13.82 -17.69
C LYS A 375 35.11 -13.08 -16.92
N SER A 376 34.77 -12.41 -15.81
CA SER A 376 35.70 -11.74 -14.90
C SER A 376 36.60 -12.69 -14.11
N ASP A 377 36.28 -13.98 -14.02
CA ASP A 377 37.09 -14.98 -13.30
C ASP A 377 38.31 -15.44 -14.13
N PHE A 378 38.44 -14.98 -15.38
CA PHE A 378 39.61 -15.21 -16.24
C PHE A 378 40.30 -13.89 -16.61
N PRO A 379 41.27 -13.41 -15.82
CA PRO A 379 42.19 -12.40 -16.29
C PRO A 379 43.11 -13.04 -17.34
N ILE A 380 42.82 -12.77 -18.61
CA ILE A 380 43.74 -12.89 -19.75
C ILE A 380 44.10 -14.36 -20.12
N GLY A 381 43.38 -14.91 -21.10
CA GLY A 381 44.00 -15.84 -22.04
C GLY A 381 44.79 -15.03 -23.05
N ASN A 382 46.06 -15.40 -23.29
CA ASN A 382 46.83 -14.85 -24.41
C ASN A 382 46.06 -15.11 -25.72
N ASP A 383 45.36 -14.11 -26.22
CA ASP A 383 44.99 -14.02 -27.62
C ASP A 383 46.28 -13.82 -28.44
N SER A 384 47.02 -14.91 -28.66
CA SER A 384 47.95 -14.95 -29.78
C SER A 384 47.13 -15.20 -31.04
N PRO A 385 47.15 -14.28 -32.03
CA PRO A 385 46.41 -14.47 -33.27
C PRO A 385 47.04 -15.61 -34.07
N LEU A 386 46.20 -16.52 -34.56
CA LEU A 386 46.50 -17.37 -35.71
C LEU A 386 45.59 -17.01 -36.86
#